data_AF-A0A562JKH6-F1
#
_entry.id   AF-A0A562JKH6-F1
#
_cell.length_a   1.000
_cell.length_b   1.000
_cell.length_c   1.000
_cell.angle_alpha   90.00
_cell.angle_beta   90.00
_cell.angle_gamma   90.00
#
_symmetry.space_group_name_H-M   'P 1'
#
loop_
_entity.id
_entity.type
_entity.pdbx_description
1 polymer ?
#
loop_
_entity_poly.entity_id
_entity_poly.type
_entity_poly.pdbx_seq_one_letter_code
_entity_poly.pdbx_strand_id
1 'polypeptide(L)'
;MTNRNFDEWLSKFKFSISGYDYYIDFKKVYRNVAKYKIELNILNSLIGSKNIEEEFETIINRYPETLKCIPLLLAVRQSEIYAQDDEGAFLYDFKKRNYSIEQYKVFMRKTGLFNLIEKHLVNNLIDYVLGVETGLDSNGRKNRGGHQMENLIEEFLKRSHVNEYYKEMYLSDIEKKWNIDLSALSNNGKARKRFDFVVKTDNMIYGIETNFYGGNSGGSKLNETARSYKITRS
;
A
#
# COMPACT_ATOMS: atom_id res chain seq x y z
N MET A 1 -22.64 35.47 -21.90
CA MET A 1 -21.74 34.54 -21.20
C MET A 1 -22.35 34.25 -19.84
N THR A 2 -22.75 33.01 -19.58
CA THR A 2 -23.21 32.58 -18.26
C THR A 2 -22.02 32.65 -17.30
N ASN A 3 -22.16 33.42 -16.21
CA ASN A 3 -21.14 33.52 -15.17
C ASN A 3 -20.92 32.12 -14.57
N ARG A 4 -19.70 31.60 -14.64
CA ARG A 4 -19.34 30.32 -14.03
C ARG A 4 -19.28 30.53 -12.52
N ASN A 5 -20.25 29.98 -11.79
CA ASN A 5 -20.27 30.01 -10.33
C ASN A 5 -19.51 28.79 -9.79
N PHE A 6 -18.24 28.99 -9.43
CA PHE A 6 -17.39 27.93 -8.91
C PHE A 6 -17.83 27.44 -7.54
N ASP A 7 -18.43 28.31 -6.72
CA ASP A 7 -18.94 27.93 -5.39
C ASP A 7 -20.12 26.98 -5.52
N GLU A 8 -21.05 27.27 -6.45
CA GLU A 8 -22.17 26.36 -6.75
C GLU A 8 -21.65 25.01 -7.30
N TRP A 9 -20.62 25.01 -8.14
CA TRP A 9 -20.04 23.77 -8.67
C TRP A 9 -19.33 22.95 -7.58
N LEU A 10 -18.51 23.58 -6.75
CA LEU A 10 -17.83 22.93 -5.61
C LEU A 10 -18.82 22.41 -4.58
N SER A 11 -19.96 23.10 -4.38
CA SER A 11 -21.01 22.64 -3.45
C SER A 11 -21.63 21.30 -3.85
N LYS A 12 -21.50 20.88 -5.12
CA LYS A 12 -21.99 19.59 -5.63
C LYS A 12 -21.00 18.44 -5.39
N PHE A 13 -19.82 18.71 -4.85
CA PHE A 13 -18.80 17.69 -4.62
C PHE A 13 -19.16 16.84 -3.40
N LYS A 14 -18.92 15.54 -3.50
CA LYS A 14 -19.05 14.66 -2.34
C LYS A 14 -17.88 14.87 -1.39
N PHE A 15 -18.19 14.97 -0.10
CA PHE A 15 -17.17 15.10 0.95
C PHE A 15 -16.21 13.90 0.95
N SER A 16 -16.75 12.68 0.81
CA SER A 16 -15.99 11.43 0.73
C SER A 16 -16.73 10.39 -0.10
N ILE A 17 -15.97 9.45 -0.65
CA ILE A 17 -16.47 8.21 -1.27
C ILE A 17 -16.01 6.96 -0.50
N SER A 18 -15.38 7.15 0.65
CA SER A 18 -14.85 6.05 1.46
C SER A 18 -15.98 5.19 2.04
N GLY A 19 -16.10 3.97 1.54
CA GLY A 19 -16.79 2.87 2.22
C GLY A 19 -16.03 2.37 3.44
N TYR A 20 -16.65 1.53 4.27
CA TYR A 20 -16.05 1.04 5.53
C TYR A 20 -14.73 0.28 5.33
N ASP A 21 -14.62 -0.46 4.23
CA ASP A 21 -13.43 -1.23 3.82
C ASP A 21 -12.23 -0.36 3.43
N TYR A 22 -12.42 0.95 3.25
CA TYR A 22 -11.35 1.92 3.02
C TYR A 22 -10.32 1.92 4.17
N TYR A 23 -10.81 1.86 5.41
CA TYR A 23 -9.99 2.17 6.58
C TYR A 23 -9.04 1.06 6.95
N ILE A 24 -9.48 -0.20 6.77
CA ILE A 24 -8.75 -1.39 7.19
C ILE A 24 -9.20 -2.62 6.40
N ASP A 25 -8.23 -3.42 5.95
CA ASP A 25 -8.48 -4.78 5.44
C ASP A 25 -8.07 -5.82 6.50
N PHE A 26 -8.99 -6.17 7.39
CA PHE A 26 -8.74 -7.17 8.43
C PHE A 26 -8.45 -8.55 7.87
N LYS A 27 -9.03 -8.93 6.72
CA LYS A 27 -8.75 -10.24 6.09
C LYS A 27 -7.28 -10.34 5.70
N LYS A 28 -6.72 -9.27 5.14
CA LYS A 28 -5.29 -9.17 4.82
C LYS A 28 -4.43 -9.18 6.09
N VAL A 29 -4.81 -8.42 7.12
CA VAL A 29 -4.13 -8.40 8.42
C VAL A 29 -4.04 -9.81 9.00
N TYR A 30 -5.17 -10.50 9.17
CA TYR A 30 -5.20 -11.85 9.73
C TYR A 30 -4.38 -12.85 8.91
N ARG A 31 -4.47 -12.78 7.58
CA ARG A 31 -3.68 -13.63 6.69
C ARG A 31 -2.18 -13.39 6.84
N ASN A 32 -1.75 -12.15 7.09
CA ASN A 32 -0.34 -11.84 7.30
C ASN A 32 0.14 -12.37 8.65
N VAL A 33 -0.60 -12.13 9.74
CA VAL A 33 -0.27 -12.64 11.08
C VAL A 33 -0.20 -14.17 11.09
N ALA A 34 -1.14 -14.84 10.40
CA ALA A 34 -1.20 -16.29 10.34
C ALA A 34 0.08 -16.94 9.79
N LYS A 35 0.83 -16.26 8.91
CA LYS A 35 2.10 -16.76 8.33
C LYS A 35 3.24 -16.92 9.33
N TYR A 36 3.16 -16.22 10.47
CA TYR A 36 4.19 -16.20 11.51
C TYR A 36 3.68 -16.79 12.84
N LYS A 37 2.47 -17.38 12.83
CA LYS A 37 1.78 -17.80 14.06
C LYS A 37 2.58 -18.81 14.87
N ILE A 38 3.25 -19.76 14.23
CA ILE A 38 4.04 -20.79 14.92
C ILE A 38 5.27 -20.16 15.56
N GLU A 39 6.01 -19.39 14.77
CA GLU A 39 7.26 -18.77 15.17
C GLU A 39 7.07 -17.72 16.28
N LEU A 40 6.00 -16.92 16.19
CA LEU A 40 5.63 -15.96 17.25
C LEU A 40 5.22 -16.67 18.54
N ASN A 41 4.56 -17.84 18.45
CA ASN A 41 4.25 -18.64 19.65
C ASN A 41 5.51 -19.20 20.31
N ILE A 42 6.53 -19.57 19.54
CA ILE A 42 7.83 -19.98 20.10
C ILE A 42 8.47 -18.78 20.82
N LEU A 43 8.51 -17.61 20.17
CA LEU A 43 9.09 -16.40 20.75
C LEU A 43 8.32 -15.88 21.97
N ASN A 44 7.02 -16.21 22.13
CA ASN A 44 6.28 -15.90 23.35
C ASN A 44 6.92 -16.49 24.62
N SER A 45 7.71 -17.57 24.50
CA SER A 45 8.45 -18.13 25.65
C SER A 45 9.49 -17.17 26.26
N LEU A 46 9.92 -16.14 25.50
CA LEU A 46 10.84 -15.11 25.98
C LEU A 46 10.17 -14.03 26.83
N ILE A 47 8.83 -13.92 26.78
CA ILE A 47 8.10 -12.86 27.48
C ILE A 47 8.30 -13.01 28.99
N GLY A 48 8.75 -11.93 29.64
CA GLY A 48 9.04 -11.94 31.07
C GLY A 48 10.30 -12.71 31.47
N SER A 49 11.12 -13.14 30.51
CA SER A 49 12.36 -13.87 30.79
C SER A 49 13.37 -13.02 31.56
N LYS A 50 14.04 -13.63 32.54
CA LYS A 50 15.14 -13.02 33.29
C LYS A 50 16.50 -13.17 32.59
N ASN A 51 16.61 -14.14 31.68
CA ASN A 51 17.84 -14.50 30.96
C ASN A 51 17.60 -14.44 29.43
N ILE A 52 16.91 -13.39 28.99
CA ILE A 52 16.36 -13.30 27.62
C ILE A 52 17.40 -13.52 26.52
N GLU A 53 18.66 -13.13 26.71
CA GLU A 53 19.71 -13.30 25.69
C GLU A 53 20.09 -14.77 25.48
N GLU A 54 20.27 -15.53 26.55
CA GLU A 54 20.62 -16.95 26.51
C GLU A 54 19.45 -17.78 25.95
N GLU A 55 18.23 -17.46 26.39
CA GLU A 55 17.02 -18.11 25.89
C GLU A 55 16.75 -17.74 24.42
N PHE A 56 17.00 -16.49 24.02
CA PHE A 56 16.91 -16.06 22.62
C PHE A 56 17.91 -16.83 21.76
N GLU A 57 19.16 -16.94 22.18
CA GLU A 57 20.16 -17.74 21.47
C GLU A 57 19.73 -19.21 21.35
N THR A 58 19.23 -19.79 22.45
CA THR A 58 18.73 -21.17 22.46
C THR A 58 17.60 -21.36 21.45
N ILE A 59 16.64 -20.43 21.41
CA ILE A 59 15.52 -20.45 20.47
C ILE A 59 16.01 -20.32 19.03
N ILE A 60 16.89 -19.37 18.72
CA ILE A 60 17.36 -19.15 17.35
C ILE A 60 18.23 -20.32 16.87
N ASN A 61 19.00 -20.96 17.76
CA ASN A 61 19.78 -22.15 17.41
C ASN A 61 18.89 -23.37 17.16
N ARG A 62 17.78 -23.52 17.90
CA ARG A 62 16.85 -24.66 17.75
C ARG A 62 15.79 -24.45 16.67
N TYR A 63 15.34 -23.22 16.49
CA TYR A 63 14.27 -22.78 15.60
C TYR A 63 14.72 -21.52 14.83
N PRO A 64 15.72 -21.62 13.94
CA PRO A 64 16.30 -20.48 13.23
C PRO A 64 15.28 -19.70 12.38
N GLU A 65 14.19 -20.35 11.95
CA GLU A 65 13.10 -19.72 11.23
C GLU A 65 12.35 -18.66 12.06
N THR A 66 12.50 -18.64 13.39
CA THR A 66 11.89 -17.61 14.24
C THR A 66 12.50 -16.22 14.01
N LEU A 67 13.74 -16.15 13.52
CA LEU A 67 14.47 -14.91 13.28
C LEU A 67 13.74 -14.00 12.29
N LYS A 68 13.00 -14.56 11.33
CA LYS A 68 12.21 -13.81 10.33
C LYS A 68 11.08 -12.97 10.94
N CYS A 69 10.72 -13.21 12.20
CA CYS A 69 9.70 -12.43 12.91
C CYS A 69 10.23 -11.09 13.41
N ILE A 70 11.55 -10.96 13.61
CA ILE A 70 12.14 -9.78 14.24
C ILE A 70 11.87 -8.48 13.45
N PRO A 71 12.03 -8.42 12.11
CA PRO A 71 11.66 -7.23 11.35
C PRO A 71 10.20 -6.83 11.53
N LEU A 72 9.29 -7.83 11.58
CA LEU A 72 7.86 -7.59 11.73
C LEU A 72 7.53 -6.95 13.08
N LEU A 73 8.23 -7.32 14.16
CA LEU A 73 8.06 -6.70 15.49
C LEU A 73 8.44 -5.20 15.49
N LEU A 74 9.24 -4.76 14.52
CA LEU A 74 9.63 -3.36 14.29
C LEU A 74 8.81 -2.67 13.19
N ALA A 75 7.72 -3.30 12.73
CA ALA A 75 6.92 -2.82 11.61
C ALA A 75 7.69 -2.71 10.29
N VAL A 76 8.74 -3.52 10.10
CA VAL A 76 9.55 -3.58 8.87
C VAL A 76 9.15 -4.79 8.03
N ARG A 77 9.02 -4.60 6.71
CA ARG A 77 8.62 -5.66 5.76
C ARG A 77 9.81 -6.39 5.14
N GLN A 78 10.94 -5.69 5.02
CA GLN A 78 12.16 -6.21 4.45
C GLN A 78 12.77 -7.24 5.40
N SER A 79 13.34 -8.31 4.83
CA SER A 79 14.12 -9.28 5.60
C SER A 79 15.52 -8.77 5.93
N GLU A 80 15.98 -7.75 5.21
CA GLU A 80 17.28 -7.12 5.44
C GLU A 80 17.09 -5.77 6.11
N ILE A 81 17.85 -5.51 7.17
CA ILE A 81 17.82 -4.24 7.90
C ILE A 81 19.24 -3.72 8.02
N TYR A 82 19.46 -2.52 7.50
CA TYR A 82 20.68 -1.76 7.73
C TYR A 82 20.58 -1.01 9.06
N ALA A 83 21.57 -1.17 9.94
CA ALA A 83 21.70 -0.39 11.17
C ALA A 83 23.16 0.05 11.35
N GLN A 84 23.34 1.25 11.88
CA GLN A 84 24.65 1.84 12.11
C GLN A 84 24.65 2.67 13.40
N ASP A 85 25.80 2.71 14.05
CA ASP A 85 26.12 3.57 15.19
C ASP A 85 27.64 3.80 15.26
N ASP A 86 28.13 4.33 16.37
CA ASP A 86 29.54 4.65 16.57
C ASP A 86 30.46 3.41 16.51
N GLU A 87 29.93 2.19 16.68
CA GLU A 87 30.68 0.93 16.61
C GLU A 87 30.76 0.37 15.17
N GLY A 88 30.01 0.95 14.23
CA GLY A 88 30.06 0.60 12.80
C GLY A 88 28.69 0.43 12.16
N ALA A 89 28.68 -0.15 10.96
CA ALA A 89 27.50 -0.37 10.15
C ALA A 89 27.33 -1.85 9.79
N PHE A 90 26.09 -2.34 9.89
CA PHE A 90 25.73 -3.74 9.68
C PHE A 90 24.48 -3.86 8.81
N LEU A 91 24.49 -4.82 7.89
CA LEU A 91 23.32 -5.19 7.09
C LEU A 91 22.84 -6.57 7.54
N TYR A 92 21.86 -6.62 8.44
CA TYR A 92 21.34 -7.85 9.03
C TYR A 92 20.39 -8.55 8.05
N ASP A 93 20.52 -9.87 7.86
CA ASP A 93 19.56 -10.71 7.12
C ASP A 93 18.79 -11.65 8.07
N PHE A 94 17.52 -11.33 8.28
CA PHE A 94 16.61 -12.09 9.16
C PHE A 94 15.96 -13.30 8.48
N LYS A 95 16.14 -13.48 7.18
CA LYS A 95 15.75 -14.70 6.46
C LYS A 95 16.84 -15.75 6.55
N LYS A 96 18.10 -15.35 6.41
CA LYS A 96 19.26 -16.20 6.62
C LYS A 96 20.32 -15.45 7.42
N ARG A 97 20.47 -15.85 8.69
CA ARG A 97 21.44 -15.28 9.62
C ARG A 97 22.84 -15.18 8.99
N ASN A 98 23.31 -13.95 8.80
CA ASN A 98 24.59 -13.63 8.16
C ASN A 98 25.69 -13.19 9.14
N TYR A 99 25.36 -13.01 10.42
CA TYR A 99 26.31 -12.66 11.50
C TYR A 99 26.20 -13.62 12.69
N SER A 100 27.12 -13.49 13.66
CA SER A 100 27.05 -14.23 14.92
C SER A 100 25.76 -13.93 15.67
N ILE A 101 25.32 -14.85 16.53
CA ILE A 101 24.11 -14.64 17.34
C ILE A 101 24.29 -13.46 18.30
N GLU A 102 25.51 -13.25 18.81
CA GLU A 102 25.88 -12.06 19.59
C GLU A 102 25.54 -10.76 18.87
N GLN A 103 25.82 -10.68 17.56
CA GLN A 103 25.49 -9.47 16.80
C GLN A 103 23.99 -9.25 16.65
N TYR A 104 23.19 -10.32 16.60
CA TYR A 104 21.73 -10.21 16.63
C TYR A 104 21.20 -9.86 18.02
N LYS A 105 21.84 -10.31 19.11
CA LYS A 105 21.53 -9.85 20.47
C LYS A 105 21.76 -8.34 20.60
N VAL A 106 22.86 -7.82 20.04
CA VAL A 106 23.11 -6.37 19.97
C VAL A 106 21.97 -5.65 19.25
N PHE A 107 21.54 -6.14 18.08
CA PHE A 107 20.39 -5.57 17.36
C PHE A 107 19.12 -5.56 18.23
N MET A 108 18.80 -6.67 18.88
CA MET A 108 17.63 -6.82 19.74
C MET A 108 17.67 -5.88 20.96
N ARG A 109 18.86 -5.63 21.53
CA ARG A 109 19.07 -4.65 22.60
C ARG A 109 18.93 -3.22 22.10
N LYS A 110 19.67 -2.83 21.05
CA LYS A 110 19.72 -1.45 20.54
C LYS A 110 18.38 -0.99 19.96
N THR A 111 17.58 -1.90 19.42
CA THR A 111 16.20 -1.60 18.97
C THR A 111 15.17 -1.55 20.10
N GLY A 112 15.51 -2.01 21.30
CA GLY A 112 14.61 -2.06 22.44
C GLY A 112 13.66 -3.27 22.46
N LEU A 113 13.75 -4.19 21.49
CA LEU A 113 12.87 -5.38 21.43
C LEU A 113 13.04 -6.29 22.64
N PHE A 114 14.26 -6.52 23.11
CA PHE A 114 14.42 -7.30 24.34
C PHE A 114 13.77 -6.60 25.54
N ASN A 115 13.87 -5.28 25.64
CA ASN A 115 13.23 -4.51 26.72
C ASN A 115 11.70 -4.65 26.69
N LEU A 116 11.11 -4.64 25.49
CA LEU A 116 9.66 -4.86 25.28
C LEU A 116 9.22 -6.23 25.80
N ILE A 117 10.03 -7.27 25.52
CA ILE A 117 9.71 -8.67 25.79
C ILE A 117 10.05 -9.05 27.24
N GLU A 118 11.27 -8.78 27.71
CA GLU A 118 11.78 -9.19 29.02
C GLU A 118 11.04 -8.50 30.17
N LYS A 119 10.64 -7.23 29.99
CA LYS A 119 9.88 -6.48 31.00
C LYS A 119 8.38 -6.74 30.93
N HIS A 120 7.95 -7.71 30.11
CA HIS A 120 6.55 -8.09 29.97
C HIS A 120 5.64 -6.90 29.58
N LEU A 121 6.17 -5.94 28.81
CA LEU A 121 5.40 -4.79 28.30
C LEU A 121 4.38 -5.22 27.25
N VAL A 122 4.55 -6.41 26.69
CA VAL A 122 3.58 -7.13 25.87
C VAL A 122 3.30 -8.50 26.48
N ASN A 123 2.05 -8.93 26.41
CA ASN A 123 1.61 -10.23 26.95
C ASN A 123 1.62 -11.34 25.89
N ASN A 124 1.56 -10.98 24.60
CA ASN A 124 1.50 -11.91 23.49
C ASN A 124 2.01 -11.24 22.20
N LEU A 125 3.03 -11.83 21.57
CA LEU A 125 3.63 -11.32 20.34
C LEU A 125 2.71 -11.45 19.12
N ILE A 126 1.76 -12.37 19.12
CA ILE A 126 0.76 -12.49 18.04
C ILE A 126 -0.19 -11.28 18.08
N ASP A 127 -0.69 -10.92 19.25
CA ASP A 127 -1.57 -9.76 19.41
C ASP A 127 -0.84 -8.44 19.15
N TYR A 128 0.43 -8.35 19.59
CA TYR A 128 1.30 -7.24 19.25
C TYR A 128 1.47 -7.10 17.74
N VAL A 129 1.81 -8.20 17.04
CA VAL A 129 1.95 -8.22 15.57
C VAL A 129 0.63 -7.93 14.87
N LEU A 130 -0.52 -8.32 15.43
CA LEU A 130 -1.83 -7.93 14.91
C LEU A 130 -2.02 -6.40 14.91
N GLY A 131 -1.60 -5.74 16.00
CA GLY A 131 -1.55 -4.28 16.10
C GLY A 131 -0.61 -3.66 15.07
N VAL A 132 0.59 -4.22 14.92
CA VAL A 132 1.58 -3.77 13.92
C VAL A 132 1.03 -3.89 12.50
N GLU A 133 0.46 -5.04 12.13
CA GLU A 133 -0.14 -5.26 10.81
C GLU A 133 -1.29 -4.31 10.52
N THR A 134 -2.11 -4.02 11.54
CA THR A 134 -3.19 -3.03 11.46
C THR A 134 -2.63 -1.63 11.18
N GLY A 135 -1.55 -1.24 11.88
CA GLY A 135 -0.83 0.01 11.66
C GLY A 135 -0.25 0.11 10.25
N LEU A 136 0.39 -0.95 9.77
CA LEU A 136 0.99 -1.01 8.42
C LEU A 136 -0.05 -1.01 7.29
N ASP A 137 -1.27 -1.49 7.54
CA ASP A 137 -2.33 -1.45 6.52
C ASP A 137 -2.84 -0.02 6.24
N SER A 138 -2.50 0.96 7.08
CA SER A 138 -2.76 2.38 6.80
C SER A 138 -2.12 2.85 5.48
N ASN A 139 -0.96 2.28 5.10
CA ASN A 139 -0.30 2.56 3.83
C ASN A 139 -1.14 2.08 2.62
N GLY A 140 -1.97 1.05 2.80
CA GLY A 140 -2.87 0.52 1.78
C GLY A 140 -4.08 1.41 1.47
N ARG A 141 -4.38 2.41 2.31
CA ARG A 141 -5.55 3.29 2.16
C ARG A 141 -5.55 4.07 0.84
N LYS A 142 -4.37 4.49 0.36
CA LYS A 142 -4.25 5.20 -0.93
C LYS A 142 -4.75 4.35 -2.10
N ASN A 143 -4.37 3.07 -2.11
CA ASN A 143 -4.77 2.15 -3.17
C ASN A 143 -6.27 1.84 -3.10
N ARG A 144 -6.81 1.66 -1.88
CA ARG A 144 -8.25 1.44 -1.68
C ARG A 144 -9.10 2.65 -2.10
N GLY A 145 -8.64 3.86 -1.83
CA GLY A 145 -9.31 5.09 -2.27
C GLY A 145 -9.40 5.20 -3.80
N GLY A 146 -8.33 4.81 -4.51
CA GLY A 146 -8.35 4.74 -5.98
C GLY A 146 -9.41 3.78 -6.51
N HIS A 147 -9.42 2.55 -5.98
CA HIS A 147 -10.42 1.55 -6.37
C HIS A 147 -11.87 1.98 -6.05
N GLN A 148 -12.10 2.70 -4.95
CA GLN A 148 -13.43 3.23 -4.64
C GLN A 148 -13.91 4.25 -5.68
N MET A 149 -13.01 5.09 -6.21
CA MET A 149 -13.35 6.02 -7.28
C MET A 149 -13.64 5.30 -8.59
N GLU A 150 -12.79 4.33 -8.95
CA GLU A 150 -12.99 3.50 -10.14
C GLU A 150 -14.33 2.76 -10.08
N ASN A 151 -14.64 2.12 -8.95
CA ASN A 151 -15.88 1.36 -8.77
C ASN A 151 -17.11 2.27 -8.85
N LEU A 152 -17.04 3.46 -8.24
CA LEU A 152 -18.13 4.43 -8.32
C LEU A 152 -18.40 4.87 -9.77
N ILE A 153 -17.36 5.15 -10.55
CA ILE A 153 -17.50 5.52 -11.96
C ILE A 153 -18.04 4.35 -12.78
N GLU A 154 -17.55 3.14 -12.52
CA GLU A 154 -18.03 1.95 -13.20
C GLU A 154 -19.53 1.72 -12.95
N GLU A 155 -20.02 1.95 -11.73
CA GLU A 155 -21.46 1.92 -11.45
C GLU A 155 -22.24 2.95 -12.27
N PHE A 156 -21.73 4.17 -12.42
CA PHE A 156 -22.36 5.19 -13.26
C PHE A 156 -22.37 4.78 -14.74
N LEU A 157 -21.26 4.24 -15.26
CA LEU A 157 -21.17 3.76 -16.65
C LEU A 157 -22.22 2.66 -16.92
N LYS A 158 -22.33 1.68 -16.01
CA LYS A 158 -23.34 0.61 -16.08
C LYS A 158 -24.77 1.17 -16.09
N ARG A 159 -25.07 2.18 -15.25
CA ARG A 159 -26.39 2.83 -15.20
C ARG A 159 -26.67 3.73 -16.40
N SER A 160 -25.64 4.20 -17.10
CA SER A 160 -25.75 5.11 -18.24
C SER A 160 -26.05 4.39 -19.56
N HIS A 161 -26.25 3.06 -19.54
CA HIS A 161 -26.54 2.22 -20.71
C HIS A 161 -25.48 2.33 -21.82
N VAL A 162 -24.22 2.55 -21.43
CA VAL A 162 -23.08 2.50 -22.35
C VAL A 162 -22.80 1.04 -22.69
N ASN A 163 -22.96 0.66 -23.95
CA ASN A 163 -22.87 -0.73 -24.39
C ASN A 163 -21.43 -1.25 -24.53
N GLU A 164 -20.46 -0.37 -24.82
CA GLU A 164 -19.07 -0.75 -25.02
C GLU A 164 -18.15 0.13 -24.16
N TYR A 165 -17.66 -0.43 -23.06
CA TYR A 165 -16.61 0.17 -22.25
C TYR A 165 -15.61 -0.86 -21.75
N TYR A 166 -14.40 -0.40 -21.46
CA TYR A 166 -13.28 -1.20 -20.98
C TYR A 166 -12.66 -0.55 -19.76
N LYS A 167 -12.25 -1.36 -18.78
CA LYS A 167 -11.49 -0.92 -17.61
C LYS A 167 -9.99 -1.16 -17.85
N GLU A 168 -9.14 -0.22 -17.43
CA GLU A 168 -7.67 -0.30 -17.51
C GLU A 168 -7.12 -0.67 -18.90
N MET A 169 -7.42 0.13 -19.94
CA MET A 169 -7.00 -0.16 -21.32
C MET A 169 -5.76 0.64 -21.73
N TYR A 170 -4.74 -0.03 -22.29
CA TYR A 170 -3.56 0.64 -22.80
C TYR A 170 -3.83 1.33 -24.13
N LEU A 171 -3.17 2.46 -24.35
CA LEU A 171 -3.29 3.23 -25.59
C LEU A 171 -2.98 2.38 -26.83
N SER A 172 -1.98 1.50 -26.77
CA SER A 172 -1.65 0.57 -27.85
C SER A 172 -2.77 -0.42 -28.17
N ASP A 173 -3.57 -0.80 -27.17
CA ASP A 173 -4.69 -1.72 -27.37
C ASP A 173 -5.87 -0.99 -28.00
N ILE A 174 -6.05 0.30 -27.69
CA ILE A 174 -7.04 1.18 -28.31
C ILE A 174 -6.72 1.32 -29.81
N GLU A 175 -5.47 1.67 -30.13
CA GLU A 175 -4.99 1.83 -31.52
C GLU A 175 -5.23 0.57 -32.34
N LYS A 176 -4.86 -0.61 -31.81
CA LYS A 176 -5.07 -1.89 -32.48
C LYS A 176 -6.55 -2.25 -32.64
N LYS A 177 -7.36 -2.03 -31.62
CA LYS A 177 -8.76 -2.49 -31.61
C LYS A 177 -9.63 -1.71 -32.58
N TRP A 178 -9.44 -0.39 -32.67
CA TRP A 178 -10.26 0.48 -33.53
C TRP A 178 -9.52 1.05 -34.73
N ASN A 179 -8.27 0.62 -34.96
CA ASN A 179 -7.41 1.04 -36.07
C ASN A 179 -7.31 2.57 -36.20
N ILE A 180 -6.97 3.22 -35.07
CA ILE A 180 -6.78 4.67 -34.98
C ILE A 180 -5.36 5.02 -34.58
N ASP A 181 -4.88 6.19 -35.00
CA ASP A 181 -3.56 6.70 -34.63
C ASP A 181 -3.68 7.63 -33.41
N LEU A 182 -3.08 7.22 -32.29
CA LEU A 182 -3.00 8.00 -31.05
C LEU A 182 -1.54 8.33 -30.69
N SER A 183 -0.62 8.29 -31.67
CA SER A 183 0.81 8.57 -31.49
C SER A 183 1.11 9.93 -30.85
N ALA A 184 0.27 10.93 -31.13
CA ALA A 184 0.34 12.26 -30.52
C ALA A 184 0.13 12.27 -28.99
N LEU A 185 -0.61 11.28 -28.46
CA LEU A 185 -0.86 11.12 -27.02
C LEU A 185 0.19 10.24 -26.33
N SER A 186 0.97 9.46 -27.10
CA SER A 186 1.98 8.53 -26.58
C SER A 186 3.42 9.03 -26.72
N ASN A 187 3.62 10.32 -27.03
CA ASN A 187 4.93 10.92 -27.27
C ASN A 187 5.71 10.13 -28.35
N ASN A 188 5.06 9.88 -29.50
CA ASN A 188 5.52 9.02 -30.60
C ASN A 188 5.78 7.56 -30.15
N GLY A 189 4.86 6.96 -29.40
CA GLY A 189 4.90 5.54 -29.02
C GLY A 189 5.85 5.20 -27.87
N LYS A 190 6.51 6.19 -27.25
CA LYS A 190 7.46 5.94 -26.14
C LYS A 190 6.78 5.80 -24.78
N ALA A 191 5.59 6.38 -24.60
CA ALA A 191 4.86 6.32 -23.34
C ALA A 191 3.83 5.19 -23.32
N ARG A 192 3.95 4.27 -22.34
CA ARG A 192 2.92 3.27 -22.03
C ARG A 192 1.80 3.92 -21.24
N LYS A 193 0.95 4.70 -21.91
CA LYS A 193 -0.24 5.30 -21.29
C LYS A 193 -1.35 4.26 -21.16
N ARG A 194 -1.99 4.23 -19.99
CA ARG A 194 -3.16 3.40 -19.68
C ARG A 194 -4.28 4.29 -19.16
N PHE A 195 -5.48 4.15 -19.69
CA PHE A 195 -6.66 4.85 -19.19
C PHE A 195 -7.41 3.97 -18.19
N ASP A 196 -8.00 4.58 -17.15
CA ASP A 196 -8.78 3.85 -16.15
C ASP A 196 -10.06 3.28 -16.76
N PHE A 197 -10.70 4.05 -17.65
CA PHE A 197 -11.80 3.58 -18.49
C PHE A 197 -11.66 4.05 -19.93
N VAL A 198 -12.13 3.23 -20.87
CA VAL A 198 -12.35 3.61 -22.27
C VAL A 198 -13.80 3.35 -22.62
N VAL A 199 -14.50 4.35 -23.14
CA VAL A 199 -15.89 4.23 -23.58
C VAL A 199 -15.94 4.44 -25.09
N LYS A 200 -16.55 3.49 -25.82
CA LYS A 200 -16.83 3.62 -27.25
C LYS A 200 -18.31 3.92 -27.45
N THR A 201 -18.57 4.99 -28.18
CA THR A 201 -19.89 5.34 -28.74
C THR A 201 -19.80 5.25 -30.26
N ASP A 202 -20.93 5.30 -30.97
CA ASP A 202 -20.94 5.23 -32.44
C ASP A 202 -19.97 6.23 -33.09
N ASN A 203 -19.90 7.45 -32.54
CA ASN A 203 -19.16 8.55 -33.14
C ASN A 203 -17.82 8.87 -32.44
N MET A 204 -17.55 8.34 -31.25
CA MET A 204 -16.40 8.80 -30.45
C MET A 204 -15.85 7.74 -29.48
N ILE A 205 -14.55 7.84 -29.22
CA ILE A 205 -13.84 7.09 -28.18
C ILE A 205 -13.43 8.05 -27.07
N TYR A 206 -13.81 7.76 -25.83
CA TYR A 206 -13.46 8.53 -24.66
C TYR A 206 -12.44 7.75 -23.83
N GLY A 207 -11.23 8.30 -23.65
CA GLY A 207 -10.29 7.85 -22.64
C GLY A 207 -10.50 8.62 -21.34
N ILE A 208 -10.79 7.91 -20.26
CA ILE A 208 -11.18 8.49 -18.97
C ILE A 208 -10.09 8.17 -17.93
N GLU A 209 -9.63 9.20 -17.24
CA GLU A 209 -8.81 9.09 -16.02
C GLU A 209 -9.66 9.52 -14.83
N THR A 210 -9.61 8.73 -13.78
CA THR A 210 -10.47 8.88 -12.62
C THR A 210 -9.69 9.46 -11.46
N ASN A 211 -10.20 10.54 -10.88
CA ASN A 211 -9.61 11.18 -9.72
C ASN A 211 -10.73 11.57 -8.76
N PHE A 212 -10.51 11.36 -7.46
CA PHE A 212 -11.42 11.82 -6.42
C PHE A 212 -10.85 13.06 -5.73
N TYR A 213 -11.67 14.12 -5.66
CA TYR A 213 -11.35 15.37 -4.98
C TYR A 213 -12.31 15.52 -3.79
N GLY A 214 -11.96 14.89 -2.66
CA GLY A 214 -12.71 15.02 -1.40
C GLY A 214 -12.04 15.98 -0.42
N GLY A 215 -12.86 16.72 0.34
CA GLY A 215 -12.44 17.56 1.48
C GLY A 215 -12.68 19.07 1.33
N ASN A 216 -12.66 19.80 2.46
CA ASN A 216 -12.78 21.27 2.54
C ASN A 216 -11.54 22.03 2.02
N SER A 217 -10.47 21.31 1.68
CA SER A 217 -9.21 21.89 1.23
C SER A 217 -8.95 21.40 -0.20
N GLY A 218 -9.41 22.19 -1.16
CA GLY A 218 -9.01 22.10 -2.55
C GLY A 218 -7.49 22.29 -2.68
N GLY A 219 -6.74 21.23 -2.43
CA GLY A 219 -5.29 21.23 -2.52
C GLY A 219 -4.79 21.33 -3.95
N SER A 220 -3.47 21.46 -4.08
CA SER A 220 -2.66 21.63 -5.31
C SER A 220 -2.98 20.69 -6.48
N LYS A 221 -3.68 19.57 -6.24
CA LYS A 221 -4.17 18.65 -7.29
C LYS A 221 -5.16 19.27 -8.27
N LEU A 222 -6.03 20.20 -7.82
CA LEU A 222 -6.98 20.87 -8.73
C LEU A 222 -6.27 21.72 -9.80
N ASN A 223 -5.16 22.36 -9.41
CA ASN A 223 -4.33 23.15 -10.34
C ASN A 223 -3.60 22.27 -11.37
N GLU A 224 -3.23 21.04 -11.00
CA GLU A 224 -2.55 20.10 -11.88
C GLU A 224 -3.52 19.51 -12.93
N THR A 225 -4.76 19.20 -12.55
CA THR A 225 -5.78 18.68 -13.47
C THR A 225 -6.31 19.73 -14.45
N ALA A 226 -6.45 20.99 -14.04
CA ALA A 226 -6.81 22.05 -14.99
C ALA A 226 -5.79 22.19 -16.14
N ARG A 227 -4.53 21.82 -15.90
CA ARG A 227 -3.46 21.81 -16.92
C ARG A 227 -3.43 20.53 -17.76
N SER A 228 -4.08 19.43 -17.35
CA SER A 228 -4.01 18.15 -18.05
C SER A 228 -5.07 17.97 -19.16
N TYR A 229 -6.07 18.86 -19.24
CA TYR A 229 -7.03 18.84 -20.35
C TYR A 229 -6.37 19.26 -21.66
N LYS A 230 -6.14 18.29 -22.55
CA LYS A 230 -5.73 18.50 -23.94
C LYS A 230 -6.86 18.10 -24.88
N ILE A 231 -7.28 19.03 -25.74
CA ILE A 231 -8.20 18.74 -26.85
C ILE A 231 -7.34 18.50 -28.09
N THR A 232 -7.39 17.28 -28.61
CA THR A 232 -6.87 16.94 -29.94
C THR A 232 -8.05 16.73 -30.87
N ARG A 233 -8.09 17.48 -31.98
CA ARG A 233 -9.01 17.24 -33.10
C ARG A 233 -8.26 16.42 -34.14
N SER A 234 -8.87 15.32 -34.60
CA SER A 234 -8.48 14.62 -35.82
C SER A 234 -9.06 15.35 -37.02
#